data_AF-A0AAV2I8J1-F1
#
_entry.id   AF-A0AAV2I8J1-F1
#
_cell.length_a   1.000
_cell.length_b   1.000
_cell.length_c   1.000
_cell.angle_alpha   90.00
_cell.angle_beta   90.00
_cell.angle_gamma   90.00
#
_symmetry.space_group_name_H-M   'P 1'
#
loop_
_entity.id
_entity.type
_entity.pdbx_description
1 polymer ?
#
loop_
_entity_poly.entity_id
_entity_poly.type
_entity_poly.pdbx_seq_one_letter_code
_entity_poly.pdbx_strand_id
1 'polypeptide(L)'
;MADKLKKTSKVTTSVAKSPQPGAAAVASTVATVVPSVTPPSVVPTIKKKDTLKTLIPMTDPKSAAAQKRKHKLISTGGKGLNPREKLYCVCKTPYDESKFYIGCDLCSNWFHGACVNISEDRARFIDSYVCEDCRKQQEHISEELYCLCRTPYDENQFYIGCDRCQDWFHGYCVGISKHEADSIEVYVCPNCQNQEVADPIAQKPLTPSEYQQLQKLLKDLQAHKMAWPFLQPVDPREVPDYYDIVSEPMDLTIVEAKLNSKAYHKLNDFMKDITKIFDNCRLYNPVDTAYFQCAEVVETYFAQKVKALRSANKL
;
A
#
# COMPACT_ATOMS: atom_id res chain seq x y z
N MET A 1 -5.36 54.69 -32.51
CA MET A 1 -4.88 54.84 -33.89
C MET A 1 -4.42 53.44 -34.32
N ALA A 2 -5.30 52.69 -35.00
CA ALA A 2 -5.22 52.40 -36.45
C ALA A 2 -4.03 51.44 -36.74
N ASP A 3 -4.16 50.26 -37.37
CA ASP A 3 -5.12 49.78 -38.34
C ASP A 3 -5.17 48.25 -38.45
N LYS A 4 -6.32 47.75 -38.93
CA LYS A 4 -6.57 46.38 -39.40
C LYS A 4 -6.00 46.19 -40.81
N LEU A 5 -5.52 44.99 -41.14
CA LEU A 5 -5.57 44.49 -42.52
C LEU A 5 -6.00 43.01 -42.58
N LYS A 6 -7.16 42.82 -43.21
CA LYS A 6 -7.69 41.55 -43.74
C LYS A 6 -6.92 41.18 -45.00
N LYS A 7 -6.82 39.87 -45.28
CA LYS A 7 -6.95 39.37 -46.66
C LYS A 7 -7.80 38.10 -46.69
N THR A 8 -8.63 38.04 -47.71
CA THR A 8 -9.77 37.15 -47.94
C THR A 8 -9.53 36.22 -49.13
N SER A 9 -10.31 35.13 -49.15
CA SER A 9 -10.75 34.34 -50.33
C SER A 9 -9.71 33.36 -50.92
N LYS A 10 -10.06 32.16 -51.40
CA LYS A 10 -11.32 31.72 -52.05
C LYS A 10 -11.45 30.18 -52.02
N VAL A 11 -12.70 29.72 -52.06
CA VAL A 11 -13.19 28.34 -52.20
C VAL A 11 -13.04 27.84 -53.65
N THR A 12 -12.68 26.57 -53.84
CA THR A 12 -13.18 25.71 -54.94
C THR A 12 -13.24 24.25 -54.50
N THR A 13 -14.40 23.65 -54.75
CA THR A 13 -14.87 22.27 -54.53
C THR A 13 -14.42 21.29 -55.61
N SER A 14 -14.17 20.01 -55.26
CA SER A 14 -14.75 18.84 -55.96
C SER A 14 -14.45 17.51 -55.25
N VAL A 15 -15.41 16.60 -55.38
CA VAL A 15 -15.62 15.31 -54.68
C VAL A 15 -15.17 14.12 -55.54
N ALA A 16 -14.66 13.03 -54.94
CA ALA A 16 -15.18 11.63 -55.09
C ALA A 16 -14.12 10.47 -55.05
N LYS A 17 -14.42 9.49 -54.18
CA LYS A 17 -14.38 8.00 -54.29
C LYS A 17 -13.06 7.17 -54.34
N SER A 18 -12.93 6.31 -53.32
CA SER A 18 -12.19 5.02 -53.21
C SER A 18 -12.89 3.87 -53.98
N PRO A 19 -12.37 2.59 -54.10
CA PRO A 19 -11.28 1.91 -53.34
C PRO A 19 -10.29 0.93 -54.05
N GLN A 20 -9.10 0.73 -53.41
CA GLN A 20 -8.22 -0.46 -53.21
C GLN A 20 -7.79 -1.44 -54.36
N PRO A 21 -6.78 -2.34 -54.16
CA PRO A 21 -5.64 -2.40 -53.18
C PRO A 21 -4.25 -2.63 -53.84
N GLY A 22 -3.16 -2.37 -53.11
CA GLY A 22 -1.79 -2.70 -53.53
C GLY A 22 -0.80 -2.60 -52.37
N ALA A 23 0.09 -3.58 -52.30
CA ALA A 23 0.90 -3.94 -51.12
C ALA A 23 2.00 -2.95 -50.68
N ALA A 24 2.50 -3.25 -49.47
CA ALA A 24 3.86 -3.06 -48.97
C ALA A 24 4.19 -1.80 -48.15
N ALA A 25 4.53 -2.07 -46.88
CA ALA A 25 5.55 -1.48 -46.02
C ALA A 25 5.96 -0.02 -46.22
N VAL A 26 5.87 0.80 -45.16
CA VAL A 26 7.01 1.37 -44.43
C VAL A 26 6.53 2.18 -43.23
N ALA A 27 7.39 2.21 -42.20
CA ALA A 27 7.26 3.00 -40.98
C ALA A 27 7.10 4.51 -41.22
N SER A 28 6.33 5.18 -40.37
CA SER A 28 6.63 6.55 -39.91
C SER A 28 5.59 7.05 -38.88
N THR A 29 6.13 7.40 -37.71
CA THR A 29 5.89 8.64 -36.95
C THR A 29 4.68 9.51 -37.32
N VAL A 30 3.84 9.80 -36.33
CA VAL A 30 3.19 11.12 -36.20
C VAL A 30 3.06 11.49 -34.73
N ALA A 31 3.85 12.49 -34.30
CA ALA A 31 3.60 13.28 -33.10
C ALA A 31 2.61 14.41 -33.42
N THR A 32 1.71 14.73 -32.51
CA THR A 32 0.86 15.92 -32.59
C THR A 32 1.08 16.78 -31.34
N VAL A 33 1.58 17.99 -31.57
CA VAL A 33 1.87 19.12 -30.64
C VAL A 33 0.52 19.87 -30.44
N VAL A 34 0.12 20.55 -29.34
CA VAL A 34 0.64 21.72 -28.57
C VAL A 34 -0.38 22.07 -27.42
N PRO A 35 -0.18 23.08 -26.53
CA PRO A 35 0.50 23.11 -25.21
C PRO A 35 -0.51 23.42 -24.04
N SER A 36 -0.21 23.66 -22.76
CA SER A 36 0.94 24.16 -22.00
C SER A 36 0.80 23.70 -20.54
N VAL A 37 1.90 23.28 -19.92
CA VAL A 37 2.03 23.17 -18.46
C VAL A 37 3.12 24.15 -18.02
N THR A 38 2.93 24.82 -16.88
CA THR A 38 4.02 25.50 -16.15
C THR A 38 4.19 24.86 -14.77
N PRO A 39 5.38 24.34 -14.44
CA PRO A 39 5.82 23.95 -13.10
C PRO A 39 6.84 24.99 -12.52
N PRO A 40 7.55 24.76 -11.39
CA PRO A 40 7.04 24.68 -10.02
C PRO A 40 7.90 25.51 -9.02
N SER A 41 7.84 25.16 -7.74
CA SER A 41 8.76 25.46 -6.59
C SER A 41 8.21 26.50 -5.59
N VAL A 42 8.47 26.52 -4.27
CA VAL A 42 9.48 25.89 -3.37
C VAL A 42 8.90 25.86 -1.93
N VAL A 43 9.36 24.93 -1.09
CA VAL A 43 9.33 24.87 0.41
C VAL A 43 9.91 26.18 1.05
N PRO A 44 9.45 26.74 2.22
CA PRO A 44 10.03 26.41 3.56
C PRO A 44 9.26 26.74 4.89
N THR A 45 9.62 25.98 5.93
CA THR A 45 9.89 26.25 7.38
C THR A 45 9.20 27.37 8.22
N ILE A 46 8.51 26.92 9.30
CA ILE A 46 8.28 27.43 10.69
C ILE A 46 8.61 28.90 11.10
N LYS A 47 7.62 29.62 11.69
CA LYS A 47 7.67 30.24 13.07
C LYS A 47 6.33 30.88 13.53
N LYS A 48 6.13 30.81 14.86
CA LYS A 48 4.99 31.20 15.72
C LYS A 48 4.59 32.69 15.66
N LYS A 49 3.31 33.03 15.96
CA LYS A 49 2.86 33.76 17.19
C LYS A 49 1.35 34.13 17.21
N ASP A 50 0.74 33.87 18.37
CA ASP A 50 -0.15 34.69 19.22
C ASP A 50 -1.33 35.50 18.64
N THR A 51 -2.57 35.13 19.01
CA THR A 51 -3.54 35.90 19.86
C THR A 51 -4.89 35.14 19.92
N LEU A 52 -5.31 34.54 21.05
CA LEU A 52 -6.00 35.09 22.23
C LEU A 52 -7.50 35.42 22.01
N LYS A 53 -8.41 34.45 22.26
CA LYS A 53 -9.36 34.31 23.40
C LYS A 53 -10.77 34.88 23.15
N THR A 54 -11.76 34.01 23.39
CA THR A 54 -12.91 34.38 24.25
C THR A 54 -13.11 33.28 25.30
N LEU A 55 -13.21 33.75 26.55
CA LEU A 55 -13.23 33.10 27.86
C LEU A 55 -14.70 33.14 28.38
N ILE A 56 -15.27 32.11 29.03
CA ILE A 56 -15.49 31.92 30.51
C ILE A 56 -16.95 31.42 30.75
N PRO A 57 -17.37 30.80 31.89
CA PRO A 57 -16.68 30.57 33.18
C PRO A 57 -16.63 29.12 33.72
N MET A 58 -15.70 28.97 34.67
CA MET A 58 -15.49 27.87 35.60
C MET A 58 -16.46 27.93 36.79
N THR A 59 -16.87 26.77 37.30
CA THR A 59 -17.14 26.55 38.73
C THR A 59 -16.63 25.16 39.12
N ASP A 60 -15.58 25.12 39.91
CA ASP A 60 -15.14 24.02 40.80
C ASP A 60 -15.40 24.51 42.25
N PRO A 61 -15.41 23.67 43.33
CA PRO A 61 -14.63 22.43 43.47
C PRO A 61 -15.28 21.27 44.28
N LYS A 62 -14.75 20.05 44.11
CA LYS A 62 -14.17 19.14 45.15
C LYS A 62 -14.35 17.64 44.81
N SER A 63 -13.24 16.96 44.53
CA SER A 63 -12.70 15.84 45.33
C SER A 63 -12.01 14.75 44.49
N ALA A 64 -10.71 14.61 44.75
CA ALA A 64 -9.76 13.52 44.55
C ALA A 64 -10.25 12.15 44.02
N ALA A 65 -9.56 11.63 42.99
CA ALA A 65 -8.66 10.45 43.10
C ALA A 65 -8.08 10.07 41.71
N ALA A 66 -6.75 10.03 41.60
CA ALA A 66 -6.03 9.59 40.41
C ALA A 66 -6.07 8.06 40.25
N GLN A 67 -6.58 7.55 39.12
CA GLN A 67 -6.53 6.13 38.77
C GLN A 67 -5.46 5.86 37.70
N LYS A 68 -4.39 5.18 38.13
CA LYS A 68 -3.34 4.58 37.29
C LYS A 68 -3.94 3.44 36.45
N ARG A 69 -3.72 3.45 35.13
CA ARG A 69 -4.09 2.35 34.23
C ARG A 69 -3.04 1.24 34.32
N LYS A 70 -3.49 0.01 34.56
CA LYS A 70 -2.69 -1.21 34.79
C LYS A 70 -2.28 -1.85 33.45
N HIS A 71 -1.01 -2.21 33.30
CA HIS A 71 -0.55 -3.09 32.22
C HIS A 71 -0.98 -4.55 32.49
N LYS A 72 -1.32 -5.26 31.41
CA LYS A 72 -1.93 -6.59 31.42
C LYS A 72 -0.88 -7.67 31.74
N LEU A 73 -0.83 -8.10 33.00
CA LEU A 73 -0.16 -9.31 33.48
C LEU A 73 -1.02 -10.54 33.15
N ILE A 74 -0.42 -11.64 32.70
CA ILE A 74 -1.10 -12.95 32.55
C ILE A 74 -0.66 -13.85 33.73
N SER A 75 -1.61 -14.44 34.44
CA SER A 75 -1.38 -15.41 35.53
C SER A 75 -1.84 -16.82 35.11
N THR A 76 -0.85 -17.71 35.00
CA THR A 76 -0.78 -19.19 35.19
C THR A 76 -1.96 -20.12 34.93
N GLY A 77 -1.65 -21.23 34.22
CA GLY A 77 -2.28 -22.53 34.39
C GLY A 77 -1.66 -23.67 33.56
N GLY A 78 -0.84 -24.53 34.18
CA GLY A 78 -0.81 -25.99 33.91
C GLY A 78 0.04 -26.58 32.76
N LYS A 79 1.17 -27.19 33.17
CA LYS A 79 2.06 -28.21 32.53
C LYS A 79 1.64 -28.90 31.21
N GLY A 80 2.62 -28.98 30.29
CA GLY A 80 2.70 -29.98 29.22
C GLY A 80 3.72 -29.58 28.14
N LEU A 81 4.93 -30.16 28.18
CA LEU A 81 5.97 -29.95 27.17
C LEU A 81 5.47 -30.44 25.79
N ASN A 82 5.27 -29.51 24.85
CA ASN A 82 4.83 -29.77 23.48
C ASN A 82 5.94 -29.36 22.49
N PRO A 83 6.22 -30.13 21.40
CA PRO A 83 7.35 -29.88 20.48
C PRO A 83 7.21 -28.65 19.55
N ARG A 84 6.29 -27.74 19.87
CA ARG A 84 6.06 -26.47 19.15
C ARG A 84 6.13 -25.30 20.10
N GLU A 85 7.09 -25.31 21.03
CA GLU A 85 7.35 -24.15 21.87
C GLU A 85 7.66 -22.96 20.97
N LYS A 86 6.73 -22.01 20.95
CA LYS A 86 6.84 -20.78 20.18
C LYS A 86 8.09 -20.06 20.69
N LEU A 87 9.15 -20.07 19.89
CA LEU A 87 10.42 -19.45 20.26
C LEU A 87 10.27 -17.94 20.17
N TYR A 88 10.57 -17.25 21.26
CA TYR A 88 10.52 -15.80 21.35
C TYR A 88 11.93 -15.22 21.34
N CYS A 89 12.02 -13.90 21.18
CA CYS A 89 13.26 -13.14 21.20
C CYS A 89 14.25 -13.49 20.08
N VAL A 90 15.33 -12.72 20.00
CA VAL A 90 16.46 -12.97 19.09
C VAL A 90 17.25 -14.22 19.50
N CYS A 91 17.24 -14.58 20.78
CA CYS A 91 17.99 -15.72 21.32
C CYS A 91 17.30 -17.09 21.11
N LYS A 92 16.08 -17.10 20.55
CA LYS A 92 15.33 -18.32 20.19
C LYS A 92 15.21 -19.32 21.33
N THR A 93 15.02 -18.83 22.55
CA THR A 93 14.76 -19.68 23.71
C THR A 93 13.25 -19.87 23.92
N PRO A 94 12.83 -20.98 24.57
CA PRO A 94 11.48 -21.13 25.06
C PRO A 94 11.05 -19.97 25.96
N TYR A 95 9.73 -19.81 26.07
CA TYR A 95 9.14 -18.82 26.97
C TYR A 95 9.45 -19.16 28.43
N ASP A 96 9.84 -18.14 29.18
CA ASP A 96 10.20 -18.23 30.60
C ASP A 96 9.52 -17.07 31.33
N GLU A 97 8.56 -17.38 32.19
CA GLU A 97 7.76 -16.41 32.94
C GLU A 97 8.57 -15.57 33.93
N SER A 98 9.78 -16.02 34.32
CA SER A 98 10.64 -15.30 35.25
C SER A 98 11.41 -14.14 34.60
N LYS A 99 11.40 -14.06 33.27
CA LYS A 99 12.16 -13.05 32.52
C LYS A 99 11.29 -11.88 32.11
N PHE A 100 11.90 -10.70 32.09
CA PHE A 100 11.28 -9.49 31.59
C PHE A 100 11.27 -9.47 30.05
N TYR A 101 10.10 -9.18 29.45
CA TYR A 101 9.93 -9.04 28.01
C TYR A 101 9.34 -7.69 27.62
N ILE A 102 9.76 -7.21 26.44
CA ILE A 102 9.18 -6.07 25.74
C ILE A 102 8.67 -6.51 24.36
N GLY A 103 7.50 -6.03 23.96
CA GLY A 103 6.85 -6.37 22.68
C GLY A 103 7.14 -5.34 21.60
N CYS A 104 7.42 -5.79 20.38
CA CYS A 104 7.54 -4.91 19.22
C CYS A 104 6.16 -4.56 18.63
N ASP A 105 5.92 -3.27 18.42
CA ASP A 105 4.65 -2.75 17.91
C ASP A 105 4.38 -3.12 16.43
N LEU A 106 5.43 -3.39 15.65
CA LEU A 106 5.32 -3.67 14.21
C LEU A 106 5.18 -5.16 13.86
N CYS A 107 5.95 -6.05 14.49
CA CYS A 107 5.91 -7.49 14.17
C CYS A 107 5.21 -8.36 15.22
N SER A 108 4.69 -7.77 16.31
CA SER A 108 4.06 -8.52 17.42
C SER A 108 4.93 -9.61 18.05
N ASN A 109 6.26 -9.59 17.84
CA ASN A 109 7.21 -10.46 18.52
C ASN A 109 7.60 -9.90 19.90
N TRP A 110 7.96 -10.79 20.82
CA TRP A 110 8.36 -10.48 22.19
C TRP A 110 9.85 -10.74 22.37
N PHE A 111 10.54 -9.85 23.08
CA PHE A 111 11.99 -9.88 23.25
C PHE A 111 12.35 -9.76 24.73
N HIS A 112 13.35 -10.51 25.19
CA HIS A 112 13.90 -10.28 26.53
C HIS A 112 14.50 -8.89 26.59
N GLY A 113 14.22 -8.13 27.64
CA GLY A 113 14.80 -6.80 27.83
C GLY A 113 16.33 -6.83 27.76
N ALA A 114 16.96 -7.82 28.39
CA ALA A 114 18.41 -8.02 28.31
C ALA A 114 18.92 -8.26 26.87
N CYS A 115 18.18 -8.99 26.04
CA CYS A 115 18.59 -9.29 24.66
C CYS A 115 18.46 -8.09 23.71
N VAL A 116 17.65 -7.08 24.06
CA VAL A 116 17.48 -5.85 23.28
C VAL A 116 18.00 -4.62 24.03
N ASN A 117 18.78 -4.84 25.08
CA ASN A 117 19.42 -3.81 25.90
C ASN A 117 18.45 -2.78 26.51
N ILE A 118 17.28 -3.26 26.96
CA ILE A 118 16.25 -2.50 27.65
C ILE A 118 16.06 -3.11 29.04
N SER A 119 16.43 -2.36 30.07
CA SER A 119 16.12 -2.72 31.45
C SER A 119 14.63 -2.52 31.74
N GLU A 120 14.11 -3.24 32.74
CA GLU A 120 12.73 -3.09 33.19
C GLU A 120 12.42 -1.64 33.58
N ASP A 121 13.35 -0.95 34.25
CA ASP A 121 13.21 0.45 34.64
C ASP A 121 13.11 1.38 33.44
N ARG A 122 13.87 1.12 32.38
CA ARG A 122 13.85 1.91 31.15
C ARG A 122 12.54 1.69 30.38
N ALA A 123 12.05 0.45 30.34
CA ALA A 123 10.80 0.11 29.66
C ALA A 123 9.57 0.84 30.22
N ARG A 124 9.61 1.25 31.50
CA ARG A 124 8.55 2.07 32.13
C ARG A 124 8.35 3.43 31.47
N PHE A 125 9.34 3.90 30.71
CA PHE A 125 9.34 5.19 30.01
C PHE A 125 9.28 5.03 28.49
N ILE A 126 9.10 3.80 27.98
CA ILE A 126 9.01 3.53 26.54
C ILE A 126 7.53 3.33 26.20
N ASP A 127 6.93 4.33 25.53
CA ASP A 127 5.53 4.28 25.10
C ASP A 127 5.32 3.47 23.81
N SER A 128 6.37 3.33 22.99
CA SER A 128 6.39 2.50 21.78
C SER A 128 7.77 1.90 21.57
N TYR A 129 7.82 0.61 21.24
CA TYR A 129 9.06 -0.11 20.97
C TYR A 129 8.99 -0.81 19.62
N VAL A 130 9.97 -0.52 18.76
CA VAL A 130 10.17 -1.19 17.48
C VAL A 130 11.49 -1.95 17.55
N CYS A 131 11.45 -3.26 17.29
CA CYS A 131 12.66 -4.08 17.33
C CYS A 131 13.62 -3.73 16.20
N GLU A 132 14.90 -4.05 16.39
CA GLU A 132 15.96 -3.79 15.42
C GLU A 132 15.64 -4.26 14.01
N ASP A 133 15.09 -5.47 13.86
CA ASP A 133 14.71 -6.00 12.54
C ASP A 133 13.62 -5.17 11.87
N CYS A 134 12.63 -4.72 12.65
CA CYS A 134 11.55 -3.87 12.13
C CYS A 134 12.04 -2.44 11.86
N ARG A 135 12.97 -1.93 12.67
CA ARG A 135 13.60 -0.62 12.44
C ARG A 135 14.46 -0.65 11.18
N LYS A 136 15.25 -1.71 10.99
CA LYS A 136 15.98 -1.97 9.74
C LYS A 136 15.05 -2.15 8.56
N GLN A 137 13.92 -2.83 8.73
CA GLN A 137 12.93 -2.93 7.66
C GLN A 137 12.35 -1.55 7.31
N GLN A 138 12.13 -0.67 8.29
CA GLN A 138 11.72 0.73 8.06
C GLN A 138 12.84 1.57 7.40
N GLU A 139 14.09 1.40 7.81
CA GLU A 139 15.25 2.08 7.20
C GLU A 139 15.52 1.58 5.77
N HIS A 140 15.30 0.29 5.51
CA HIS A 140 15.42 -0.31 4.18
C HIS A 140 14.23 0.03 3.26
N ILE A 141 13.11 0.49 3.84
CA ILE A 141 12.04 1.20 3.13
C ILE A 141 12.50 2.64 2.83
N SER A 142 13.28 3.29 3.69
CA SER A 142 13.75 4.68 3.45
C SER A 142 14.79 4.83 2.35
N GLU A 143 15.48 3.74 1.98
CA GLU A 143 16.24 3.65 0.74
C GLU A 143 15.37 3.02 -0.34
N GLU A 144 14.21 3.61 -0.65
CA GLU A 144 13.34 3.13 -1.73
C GLU A 144 14.20 2.93 -2.99
N LEU A 145 14.37 1.67 -3.38
CA LEU A 145 15.18 1.30 -4.53
C LEU A 145 14.26 1.35 -5.75
N TYR A 146 14.52 2.31 -6.61
CA TYR A 146 13.74 2.54 -7.81
C TYR A 146 14.36 1.81 -9.00
N CYS A 147 13.59 1.79 -10.07
CA CYS A 147 13.97 1.29 -11.39
C CYS A 147 14.31 -0.20 -11.41
N LEU A 148 14.54 -0.71 -12.62
CA LEU A 148 15.01 -2.07 -12.87
C LEU A 148 16.42 -2.30 -12.31
N CYS A 149 17.22 -1.25 -12.17
CA CYS A 149 18.60 -1.32 -11.68
C CYS A 149 18.74 -1.27 -10.15
N ARG A 150 17.64 -1.10 -9.40
CA ARG A 150 17.59 -1.16 -7.94
C ARG A 150 18.60 -0.22 -7.27
N THR A 151 18.47 1.07 -7.56
CA THR A 151 19.30 2.12 -6.97
C THR A 151 18.42 3.14 -6.24
N PRO A 152 18.95 3.85 -5.23
CA PRO A 152 18.21 4.93 -4.56
C PRO A 152 17.87 6.06 -5.53
N TYR A 153 16.96 6.94 -5.11
CA TYR A 153 16.61 8.14 -5.87
C TYR A 153 17.82 9.09 -6.00
N ASP A 154 18.00 9.62 -7.21
CA ASP A 154 19.02 10.62 -7.54
C ASP A 154 18.34 11.80 -8.25
N GLU A 155 18.33 12.97 -7.61
CA GLU A 155 17.73 14.20 -8.14
C GLU A 155 18.33 14.63 -9.50
N ASN A 156 19.54 14.19 -9.82
CA ASN A 156 20.22 14.51 -11.08
C ASN A 156 19.82 13.59 -12.24
N GLN A 157 19.01 12.55 -11.99
CA GLN A 157 18.60 11.60 -13.01
C GLN A 157 17.14 11.80 -13.43
N PHE A 158 16.86 11.48 -14.70
CA PHE A 158 15.51 11.53 -15.25
C PHE A 158 14.77 10.22 -14.95
N TYR A 159 13.60 10.34 -14.30
CA TYR A 159 12.71 9.23 -14.01
C TYR A 159 11.35 9.39 -14.68
N ILE A 160 10.73 8.27 -15.02
CA ILE A 160 9.36 8.15 -15.52
C ILE A 160 8.58 7.15 -14.67
N GLY A 161 7.36 7.49 -14.28
CA GLY A 161 6.49 6.67 -13.43
C GLY A 161 5.59 5.77 -14.25
N CYS A 162 5.46 4.50 -13.87
CA CYS A 162 4.60 3.52 -14.55
C CYS A 162 3.16 3.55 -14.02
N ASP A 163 2.17 3.79 -14.88
CA ASP A 163 0.76 3.83 -14.49
C ASP A 163 0.19 2.48 -14.03
N ARG A 164 0.87 1.37 -14.35
CA ARG A 164 0.40 0.02 -13.96
C ARG A 164 0.90 -0.42 -12.59
N CYS A 165 2.20 -0.30 -12.34
CA CYS A 165 2.81 -0.75 -11.09
C CYS A 165 3.14 0.38 -10.12
N GLN A 166 2.94 1.64 -10.55
CA GLN A 166 3.21 2.85 -9.76
C GLN A 166 4.68 3.00 -9.30
N ASP A 167 5.60 2.20 -9.87
CA ASP A 167 7.05 2.34 -9.66
C ASP A 167 7.67 3.39 -10.59
N TRP A 168 8.81 3.94 -10.16
CA TRP A 168 9.63 4.89 -10.91
C TRP A 168 10.82 4.24 -11.58
N PHE A 169 11.12 4.65 -12.81
CA PHE A 169 12.19 4.07 -13.62
C PHE A 169 13.06 5.15 -14.22
N HIS A 170 14.38 4.94 -14.27
CA HIS A 170 15.22 5.81 -15.07
C HIS A 170 14.85 5.70 -16.53
N GLY A 171 14.78 6.85 -17.21
CA GLY A 171 14.49 6.87 -18.64
C GLY A 171 15.46 6.01 -19.45
N TYR A 172 16.77 6.10 -19.20
CA TYR A 172 17.76 5.31 -19.93
C TYR A 172 17.63 3.79 -19.66
N CYS A 173 17.21 3.38 -18.46
CA CYS A 173 17.02 1.96 -18.12
C CYS A 173 15.84 1.32 -18.86
N VAL A 174 14.87 2.12 -19.27
CA VAL A 174 13.66 1.67 -19.96
C VAL A 174 13.60 2.14 -21.41
N GLY A 175 14.68 2.73 -21.92
CA GLY A 175 14.81 3.16 -23.30
C GLY A 175 13.97 4.39 -23.65
N ILE A 176 13.63 5.23 -22.68
CA ILE A 176 12.85 6.45 -22.86
C ILE A 176 13.72 7.66 -22.50
N SER A 177 13.94 8.54 -23.45
CA SER A 177 14.56 9.84 -23.20
C SER A 177 13.58 10.81 -22.52
N LYS A 178 14.11 11.82 -21.84
CA LYS A 178 13.28 12.90 -21.24
C LYS A 178 12.34 13.54 -22.27
N HIS A 179 12.84 13.75 -23.50
CA HIS A 179 12.07 14.35 -24.57
C HIS A 179 10.92 13.46 -25.06
N GLU A 180 11.16 12.15 -25.12
CA GLU A 180 10.10 11.19 -25.46
C GLU A 180 9.04 11.12 -24.36
N ALA A 181 9.47 11.14 -23.09
CA ALA A 181 8.58 11.12 -21.94
C ALA A 181 7.63 12.33 -21.85
N ASP A 182 8.09 13.51 -22.28
CA ASP A 182 7.25 14.72 -22.33
C ASP A 182 6.00 14.54 -23.21
N SER A 183 5.99 13.53 -24.10
CA SER A 183 4.88 13.21 -25.01
C SER A 183 4.12 11.93 -24.62
N ILE A 184 4.41 11.32 -23.46
CA ILE A 184 3.77 10.09 -23.00
C ILE A 184 2.75 10.43 -21.91
N GLU A 185 1.46 10.25 -22.21
CA GLU A 185 0.37 10.45 -21.23
C GLU A 185 0.18 9.28 -20.27
N VAL A 186 0.41 8.06 -20.78
CA VAL A 186 0.34 6.82 -20.01
C VAL A 186 1.58 6.00 -20.32
N TYR A 187 2.44 5.84 -19.32
CA TYR A 187 3.64 5.03 -19.42
C TYR A 187 3.44 3.70 -18.69
N VAL A 188 3.65 2.60 -19.41
CA VAL A 188 3.69 1.25 -18.83
C VAL A 188 5.11 0.74 -18.97
N CYS A 189 5.78 0.37 -17.87
CA CYS A 189 7.17 -0.05 -17.92
C CYS A 189 7.36 -1.38 -18.68
N PRO A 190 8.56 -1.71 -19.18
CA PRO A 190 8.81 -2.95 -19.92
C PRO A 190 8.38 -4.21 -19.16
N ASN A 191 8.52 -4.22 -17.84
CA ASN A 191 8.05 -5.34 -17.02
C ASN A 191 6.52 -5.48 -17.09
N CYS A 192 5.80 -4.35 -16.98
CA CYS A 192 4.35 -4.28 -17.07
C CYS A 192 3.81 -4.47 -18.50
N GLN A 193 4.55 -4.07 -19.53
CA GLN A 193 4.22 -4.33 -20.94
C GLN A 193 4.38 -5.82 -21.26
N ASN A 194 5.49 -6.42 -20.82
CA ASN A 194 5.72 -7.88 -20.95
C ASN A 194 4.77 -8.71 -20.07
N GLN A 195 4.11 -8.09 -19.09
CA GLN A 195 3.07 -8.71 -18.27
C GLN A 195 1.69 -8.80 -18.96
N GLU A 196 1.57 -8.43 -20.24
CA GLU A 196 0.53 -9.04 -21.09
C GLU A 196 0.72 -10.56 -21.24
N VAL A 197 1.91 -11.09 -20.94
CA VAL A 197 2.05 -12.51 -20.55
C VAL A 197 1.73 -12.61 -19.06
N ALA A 198 0.44 -12.59 -18.78
CA ALA A 198 -0.14 -12.67 -17.46
C ALA A 198 0.54 -13.77 -16.62
N ASP A 199 0.94 -13.48 -15.37
CA ASP A 199 1.57 -14.44 -14.45
C ASP A 199 0.88 -15.81 -14.56
N PRO A 200 1.50 -16.81 -15.23
CA PRO A 200 0.80 -18.03 -15.59
C PRO A 200 0.26 -18.77 -14.36
N ILE A 201 0.91 -18.57 -13.21
CA ILE A 201 0.55 -19.19 -11.94
C ILE A 201 -0.64 -18.46 -11.30
N ALA A 202 -0.74 -17.14 -11.45
CA ALA A 202 -1.88 -16.39 -10.94
C ALA A 202 -3.12 -16.55 -11.83
N GLN A 203 -2.93 -16.92 -13.10
CA GLN A 203 -3.96 -16.98 -14.13
C GLN A 203 -4.48 -18.39 -14.43
N LYS A 204 -3.79 -19.43 -13.96
CA LYS A 204 -4.30 -20.80 -14.04
C LYS A 204 -5.58 -20.95 -13.19
N PRO A 205 -6.46 -21.89 -13.55
CA PRO A 205 -7.58 -22.28 -12.71
C PRO A 205 -7.13 -22.76 -11.33
N LEU A 206 -7.84 -22.35 -10.28
CA LEU A 206 -7.56 -22.76 -8.91
C LEU A 206 -7.88 -24.24 -8.70
N THR A 207 -6.91 -24.96 -8.14
CA THR A 207 -7.07 -26.35 -7.70
C THR A 207 -7.78 -26.43 -6.34
N PRO A 208 -8.36 -27.59 -5.96
CA PRO A 208 -8.97 -27.79 -4.65
C PRO A 208 -8.03 -27.49 -3.47
N SER A 209 -6.75 -27.85 -3.58
CA SER A 209 -5.74 -27.55 -2.56
C SER A 209 -5.48 -26.04 -2.45
N GLU A 210 -5.43 -25.33 -3.57
CA GLU A 210 -5.26 -23.87 -3.56
C GLU A 210 -6.44 -23.17 -2.91
N TYR A 211 -7.68 -23.64 -3.11
CA TYR A 211 -8.82 -23.11 -2.36
C TYR A 211 -8.68 -23.29 -0.85
N GLN A 212 -8.17 -24.44 -0.37
CA GLN A 212 -7.92 -24.65 1.05
C GLN A 212 -6.84 -23.70 1.59
N GLN A 213 -5.79 -23.47 0.80
CA GLN A 213 -4.72 -22.52 1.13
C GLN A 213 -5.26 -21.07 1.19
N LEU A 214 -6.12 -20.68 0.25
CA LEU A 214 -6.78 -19.37 0.24
C LEU A 214 -7.74 -19.19 1.42
N GLN A 215 -8.49 -20.23 1.80
CA GLN A 215 -9.34 -20.20 2.99
C GLN A 215 -8.52 -20.01 4.27
N LYS A 216 -7.36 -20.66 4.36
CA LYS A 216 -6.44 -20.45 5.48
C LYS A 216 -5.88 -19.04 5.48
N LEU A 217 -5.46 -18.52 4.33
CA LEU A 217 -4.98 -17.15 4.21
C LEU A 217 -6.05 -16.13 4.60
N LEU A 218 -7.30 -16.32 4.17
CA LEU A 218 -8.39 -15.45 4.55
C LEU A 218 -8.63 -15.44 6.06
N LYS A 219 -8.59 -16.61 6.72
CA LYS A 219 -8.67 -16.70 8.19
C LYS A 219 -7.51 -16.00 8.88
N ASP A 220 -6.29 -16.15 8.35
CA ASP A 220 -5.11 -15.44 8.85
C ASP A 220 -5.29 -13.91 8.76
N LEU A 221 -5.89 -13.41 7.67
CA LEU A 221 -6.22 -11.99 7.49
C LEU A 221 -7.30 -11.52 8.47
N GLN A 222 -8.40 -12.26 8.60
CA GLN A 222 -9.50 -11.94 9.53
C GLN A 222 -9.02 -11.93 11.00
N ALA A 223 -8.05 -12.76 11.35
CA ALA A 223 -7.46 -12.80 12.69
C ALA A 223 -6.35 -11.73 12.90
N HIS A 224 -5.97 -11.00 11.87
CA HIS A 224 -4.91 -10.00 11.97
C HIS A 224 -5.38 -8.80 12.82
N LYS A 225 -4.54 -8.32 13.75
CA LYS A 225 -4.90 -7.26 14.72
C LYS A 225 -5.35 -5.95 14.07
N MET A 226 -4.79 -5.64 12.89
CA MET A 226 -5.10 -4.43 12.12
C MET A 226 -6.17 -4.64 11.06
N ALA A 227 -6.80 -5.81 10.99
CA ALA A 227 -7.84 -6.08 10.00
C ALA A 227 -9.22 -5.56 10.40
N TRP A 228 -9.38 -5.00 11.61
CA TRP A 228 -10.66 -4.55 12.15
C TRP A 228 -11.51 -3.65 11.23
N PRO A 229 -10.95 -2.74 10.39
CA PRO A 229 -11.77 -1.94 9.48
C PRO A 229 -12.32 -2.72 8.28
N PHE A 230 -11.71 -3.86 7.98
CA PHE A 230 -11.95 -4.64 6.76
C PHE A 230 -12.79 -5.88 7.01
N LEU A 231 -13.16 -6.14 8.28
CA LEU A 231 -13.87 -7.35 8.68
C LEU A 231 -15.32 -7.40 8.20
N GLN A 232 -15.95 -6.24 7.98
CA GLN A 232 -17.36 -6.09 7.63
C GLN A 232 -17.54 -4.94 6.63
N PRO A 233 -18.66 -4.90 5.87
CA PRO A 233 -19.00 -3.75 5.04
C PRO A 233 -19.11 -2.46 5.87
N VAL A 234 -18.77 -1.32 5.26
CA VAL A 234 -18.93 0.00 5.89
C VAL A 234 -20.42 0.33 6.04
N ASP A 235 -20.87 0.69 7.24
CA ASP A 235 -22.27 1.03 7.48
C ASP A 235 -22.58 2.44 6.94
N PRO A 236 -23.48 2.59 5.94
CA PRO A 236 -23.84 3.90 5.38
C PRO A 236 -24.52 4.83 6.39
N ARG A 237 -24.99 4.32 7.53
CA ARG A 237 -25.55 5.15 8.61
C ARG A 237 -24.46 5.79 9.46
N GLU A 238 -23.30 5.14 9.56
CA GLU A 238 -22.14 5.67 10.30
C GLU A 238 -21.24 6.51 9.40
N VAL A 239 -21.13 6.15 8.12
CA VAL A 239 -20.31 6.84 7.12
C VAL A 239 -21.15 7.17 5.87
N PRO A 240 -21.92 8.27 5.90
CA PRO A 240 -22.95 8.54 4.87
C PRO A 240 -22.42 8.78 3.46
N ASP A 241 -21.23 9.36 3.32
CA ASP A 241 -20.62 9.73 2.04
C ASP A 241 -19.70 8.64 1.45
N TYR A 242 -19.52 7.52 2.16
CA TYR A 242 -18.58 6.47 1.74
C TYR A 242 -18.91 5.92 0.35
N TYR A 243 -20.17 5.59 0.10
CA TYR A 243 -20.61 4.96 -1.15
C TYR A 243 -20.75 5.96 -2.32
N ASP A 244 -20.64 7.26 -2.06
CA ASP A 244 -20.55 8.28 -3.12
C ASP A 244 -19.11 8.38 -3.65
N ILE A 245 -18.12 8.06 -2.82
CA ILE A 245 -16.69 8.11 -3.15
C ILE A 245 -16.18 6.74 -3.61
N VAL A 246 -16.57 5.67 -2.92
CA VAL A 246 -16.13 4.30 -3.19
C VAL A 246 -17.14 3.57 -4.06
N SER A 247 -16.80 3.43 -5.35
CA SER A 247 -17.70 2.84 -6.36
C SER A 247 -17.82 1.32 -6.32
N GLU A 248 -16.79 0.62 -5.85
CA GLU A 248 -16.71 -0.83 -5.79
C GLU A 248 -16.36 -1.29 -4.37
N PRO A 249 -17.30 -1.20 -3.41
CA PRO A 249 -17.04 -1.59 -2.02
C PRO A 249 -16.66 -3.07 -1.93
N MET A 250 -15.70 -3.37 -1.06
CA MET A 250 -15.21 -4.72 -0.81
C MET A 250 -14.78 -4.86 0.65
N ASP A 251 -14.98 -6.04 1.24
CA ASP A 251 -14.59 -6.39 2.60
C ASP A 251 -14.35 -7.91 2.73
N LEU A 252 -13.80 -8.34 3.86
CA LEU A 252 -13.40 -9.74 4.06
C LEU A 252 -14.60 -10.71 4.16
N THR A 253 -15.82 -10.25 4.47
CA THR A 253 -17.01 -11.12 4.40
C THR A 253 -17.46 -11.37 2.97
N ILE A 254 -17.40 -10.35 2.12
CA ILE A 254 -17.69 -10.51 0.68
C ILE A 254 -16.65 -11.45 0.07
N VAL A 255 -15.37 -11.27 0.39
CA VAL A 255 -14.32 -12.17 -0.08
C VAL A 255 -14.54 -13.61 0.40
N GLU A 256 -14.94 -13.80 1.66
CA GLU A 256 -15.29 -15.12 2.20
C GLU A 256 -16.44 -15.77 1.44
N ALA A 257 -17.53 -15.03 1.20
CA ALA A 257 -18.68 -15.52 0.46
C ALA A 257 -18.31 -15.92 -0.98
N LYS A 258 -17.52 -15.09 -1.69
CA LYS A 258 -17.01 -15.39 -3.04
C LYS A 258 -16.08 -16.61 -3.06
N LEU A 259 -15.24 -16.78 -2.03
CA LEU A 259 -14.34 -17.92 -1.93
C LEU A 259 -15.10 -19.23 -1.66
N ASN A 260 -16.09 -19.19 -0.77
CA ASN A 260 -16.92 -20.35 -0.42
C ASN A 260 -17.83 -20.78 -1.57
N SER A 261 -18.36 -19.84 -2.34
CA SER A 261 -19.16 -20.10 -3.55
C SER A 261 -18.34 -20.44 -4.80
N LYS A 262 -16.99 -20.51 -4.69
CA LYS A 262 -16.08 -20.76 -5.82
C LYS A 262 -16.18 -19.71 -6.94
N ALA A 263 -16.56 -18.47 -6.61
CA ALA A 263 -16.65 -17.37 -7.56
C ALA A 263 -15.27 -16.90 -8.08
N TYR A 264 -14.19 -17.19 -7.36
CA TYR A 264 -12.83 -16.98 -7.85
C TYR A 264 -12.39 -18.19 -8.65
N HIS A 265 -12.13 -18.01 -9.95
CA HIS A 265 -11.61 -19.07 -10.81
C HIS A 265 -10.09 -19.10 -10.83
N LYS A 266 -9.46 -17.94 -10.61
CA LYS A 266 -8.01 -17.75 -10.65
C LYS A 266 -7.53 -17.10 -9.36
N LEU A 267 -6.26 -17.32 -9.01
CA LEU A 267 -5.64 -16.62 -7.87
C LEU A 267 -5.67 -15.10 -8.06
N ASN A 268 -5.53 -14.64 -9.30
CA ASN A 268 -5.61 -13.22 -9.65
C ASN A 268 -6.97 -12.59 -9.29
N ASP A 269 -8.06 -13.33 -9.41
CA ASP A 269 -9.40 -12.81 -9.08
C ASP A 269 -9.52 -12.56 -7.58
N PHE A 270 -9.01 -13.49 -6.76
CA PHE A 270 -8.95 -13.34 -5.31
C PHE A 270 -8.04 -12.19 -4.86
N MET A 271 -6.85 -12.07 -5.46
CA MET A 271 -5.92 -10.98 -5.13
C MET A 271 -6.51 -9.61 -5.45
N LYS A 272 -7.19 -9.47 -6.60
CA LYS A 272 -7.83 -8.21 -7.00
C LYS A 272 -8.83 -7.72 -5.95
N ASP A 273 -9.68 -8.60 -5.44
CA ASP A 273 -10.66 -8.22 -4.42
C ASP A 273 -10.01 -7.89 -3.08
N ILE A 274 -8.98 -8.64 -2.65
CA ILE A 274 -8.24 -8.28 -1.43
C ILE A 274 -7.55 -6.92 -1.58
N THR A 275 -6.89 -6.65 -2.71
CA THR A 275 -6.25 -5.35 -2.98
C THR A 275 -7.28 -4.22 -3.04
N LYS A 276 -8.46 -4.46 -3.62
CA LYS A 276 -9.57 -3.49 -3.66
C LYS A 276 -9.98 -3.01 -2.26
N ILE A 277 -9.94 -3.87 -1.24
CA ILE A 277 -10.22 -3.48 0.16
C ILE A 277 -9.25 -2.37 0.59
N PHE A 278 -7.96 -2.54 0.34
CA PHE A 278 -6.92 -1.60 0.75
C PHE A 278 -6.94 -0.32 -0.10
N ASP A 279 -7.14 -0.45 -1.40
CA ASP A 279 -7.25 0.69 -2.32
C ASP A 279 -8.44 1.58 -1.97
N ASN A 280 -9.61 0.99 -1.68
CA ASN A 280 -10.78 1.74 -1.22
C ASN A 280 -10.51 2.44 0.12
N CYS A 281 -9.80 1.78 1.03
CA CYS A 281 -9.41 2.39 2.30
C CYS A 281 -8.53 3.62 2.07
N ARG A 282 -7.51 3.52 1.21
CA ARG A 282 -6.59 4.62 0.89
C ARG A 282 -7.24 5.74 0.08
N LEU A 283 -8.23 5.40 -0.76
CA LEU A 283 -9.01 6.36 -1.52
C LEU A 283 -9.85 7.25 -0.61
N TYR A 284 -10.51 6.65 0.38
CA TYR A 284 -11.42 7.37 1.27
C TYR A 284 -10.71 8.06 2.45
N ASN A 285 -9.67 7.42 3.01
CA ASN A 285 -9.06 7.89 4.25
C ASN A 285 -7.73 8.61 4.01
N PRO A 286 -7.47 9.76 4.66
CA PRO A 286 -6.16 10.41 4.65
C PRO A 286 -5.04 9.55 5.24
N VAL A 287 -3.80 9.80 4.79
CA VAL A 287 -2.59 9.03 5.13
C VAL A 287 -2.25 8.97 6.63
N ASP A 288 -2.66 9.98 7.39
CA ASP A 288 -2.40 10.13 8.83
C ASP A 288 -3.46 9.43 9.72
N THR A 289 -4.47 8.82 9.10
CA THR A 289 -5.52 8.09 9.84
C THR A 289 -5.10 6.67 10.20
N ALA A 290 -5.66 6.14 11.29
CA ALA A 290 -5.46 4.76 11.69
C ALA A 290 -5.96 3.75 10.62
N TYR A 291 -6.99 4.11 9.85
CA TYR A 291 -7.54 3.28 8.77
C TYR A 291 -6.54 3.09 7.64
N PHE A 292 -5.91 4.18 7.18
CA PHE A 292 -4.87 4.12 6.16
C PHE A 292 -3.69 3.26 6.63
N GLN A 293 -3.22 3.48 7.86
CA GLN A 293 -2.13 2.68 8.45
C GLN A 293 -2.49 1.20 8.58
N CYS A 294 -3.75 0.87 8.88
CA CYS A 294 -4.22 -0.51 8.89
C CYS A 294 -4.13 -1.15 7.50
N ALA A 295 -4.46 -0.42 6.43
CA ALA A 295 -4.37 -0.93 5.06
C ALA A 295 -2.92 -1.28 4.69
N GLU A 296 -1.97 -0.39 4.96
CA GLU A 296 -0.54 -0.60 4.69
C GLU A 296 0.01 -1.86 5.40
N VAL A 297 -0.33 -2.02 6.68
CA VAL A 297 0.14 -3.16 7.49
C VAL A 297 -0.46 -4.47 7.00
N VAL A 298 -1.77 -4.52 6.75
CA VAL A 298 -2.46 -5.75 6.35
C VAL A 298 -2.10 -6.12 4.91
N GLU A 299 -1.95 -5.16 4.01
CA GLU A 299 -1.49 -5.39 2.63
C GLU A 299 -0.07 -5.96 2.59
N THR A 300 0.84 -5.41 3.40
CA THR A 300 2.20 -5.94 3.53
C THR A 300 2.18 -7.40 4.01
N TYR A 301 1.38 -7.70 5.04
CA TYR A 301 1.20 -9.06 5.55
C TYR A 301 0.64 -10.00 4.47
N PHE A 302 -0.37 -9.54 3.72
CA PHE A 302 -0.97 -10.27 2.62
C PHE A 302 0.04 -10.61 1.53
N ALA A 303 0.81 -9.62 1.07
CA ALA A 303 1.83 -9.79 0.04
C ALA A 303 2.89 -10.83 0.43
N GLN A 304 3.34 -10.81 1.69
CA GLN A 304 4.27 -11.82 2.22
C GLN A 304 3.68 -13.23 2.18
N LYS A 305 2.41 -13.38 2.54
CA LYS A 305 1.72 -14.68 2.52
C LYS A 305 1.49 -15.20 1.10
N VAL A 306 1.08 -14.33 0.17
CA VAL A 306 0.92 -14.70 -1.25
C VAL A 306 2.25 -15.13 -1.86
N LYS A 307 3.35 -14.44 -1.55
CA LYS A 307 4.69 -14.85 -1.98
C LYS A 307 5.04 -16.25 -1.48
N ALA A 308 4.78 -16.55 -0.20
CA ALA A 308 5.02 -17.87 0.36
C ALA A 308 4.16 -18.97 -0.30
N LEU A 309 2.88 -18.70 -0.55
CA LEU A 309 1.98 -19.63 -1.26
C LEU A 309 2.47 -19.91 -2.69
N ARG A 310 2.89 -18.88 -3.42
CA ARG A 310 3.42 -19.02 -4.78
C ARG A 310 4.71 -19.84 -4.82
N SER A 311 5.60 -19.64 -3.85
CA SER A 311 6.83 -20.44 -3.75
C SER A 311 6.56 -21.90 -3.40
N ALA A 312 5.56 -22.19 -2.57
CA ALA A 312 5.17 -23.56 -2.25
C ALA A 312 4.51 -24.31 -3.43
N ASN A 313 3.90 -23.57 -4.36
CA ASN A 313 3.22 -24.13 -5.53
C ASN A 313 4.10 -24.20 -6.80
N LYS A 314 5.35 -23.75 -6.71
CA LYS A 314 6.40 -23.99 -7.72
C LYS A 314 7.27 -25.14 -7.21
N LEU A 315 6.99 -26.36 -7.66
CA LEU A 315 7.96 -27.47 -7.60
C LEU A 315 9.01 -27.24 -8.69
#